data_AF-A0A3C0RCJ7-F1
#
_entry.id   AF-A0A3C0RCJ7-F1
#
_cell.length_a   1.000
_cell.length_b   1.000
_cell.length_c   1.000
_cell.angle_alpha   90.00
_cell.angle_beta   90.00
_cell.angle_gamma   90.00
#
_symmetry.space_group_name_H-M   'P 1'
#
loop_
_entity.id
_entity.type
_entity.pdbx_description
1 polymer ?
#
loop_
_entity_poly.entity_id
_entity_poly.type
_entity_poly.pdbx_seq_one_letter_code
_entity_poly.pdbx_strand_id
1 'polypeptide(L)'
;MKPLVIIAAFALVIALPANAQKKSSLLWEISGKDFKQPSYLFGTFHAMCKTDFDFHDSIKAKLSKTNLLVEELDMTDASLQVKMMQSMTSTTTIASYFPDS
;
A
#
# COMPACT_ATOMS: atom_id res chain seq x y z
N MET A 1 -8.37 -43.82 29.11
CA MET A 1 -9.10 -42.53 29.00
C MET A 1 -8.18 -41.36 28.67
N LYS A 2 -7.07 -41.16 29.38
CA LYS A 2 -6.06 -40.11 29.09
C LYS A 2 -5.60 -40.01 27.61
N PRO A 3 -5.28 -41.12 26.89
CA PRO A 3 -4.84 -41.01 25.49
C PRO A 3 -5.96 -40.56 24.55
N LEU A 4 -7.22 -40.91 24.84
CA LEU A 4 -8.37 -40.50 24.03
C LEU A 4 -8.62 -38.99 24.13
N VAL A 5 -8.45 -38.42 25.33
CA VAL A 5 -8.57 -36.98 25.57
C VAL A 5 -7.47 -36.21 24.82
N ILE A 6 -6.25 -36.74 24.79
CA ILE A 6 -5.13 -36.13 24.05
C ILE A 6 -5.39 -36.15 22.54
N ILE A 7 -5.87 -37.27 22.01
CA ILE A 7 -6.21 -37.40 20.58
C ILE A 7 -7.35 -36.44 20.20
N ALA A 8 -8.39 -36.37 21.03
CA ALA A 8 -9.49 -35.44 20.80
C ALA A 8 -9.06 -33.97 20.86
N ALA A 9 -8.18 -33.61 21.80
CA ALA A 9 -7.62 -32.26 21.90
C ALA A 9 -6.74 -31.92 20.68
N PHE A 10 -5.95 -32.88 20.19
CA PHE A 10 -5.11 -32.67 19.00
C PHE A 10 -5.94 -32.52 17.73
N ALA A 11 -6.99 -33.35 17.56
CA ALA A 11 -7.93 -33.23 16.44
C ALA A 11 -8.68 -31.90 16.46
N LEU A 12 -9.03 -31.37 17.64
CA LEU A 12 -9.70 -30.08 17.79
C LEU A 12 -8.82 -28.90 17.35
N VAL A 13 -7.50 -28.95 17.63
CA VAL A 13 -6.56 -27.89 17.21
C VAL A 13 -6.38 -27.89 15.69
N ILE A 14 -6.37 -29.07 15.05
CA ILE A 14 -6.24 -29.20 13.59
C ILE A 14 -7.52 -28.73 12.86
N ALA A 15 -8.69 -28.83 13.50
CA ALA A 15 -9.97 -28.44 12.91
C ALA A 15 -10.22 -26.91 12.87
N LEU A 16 -9.34 -26.09 13.45
CA LEU A 16 -9.47 -24.63 13.41
C LEU A 16 -9.10 -24.08 12.02
N PRO A 17 -9.96 -23.28 11.37
CA PRO A 17 -9.63 -22.70 10.07
C PRO A 17 -8.49 -21.69 10.17
N ALA A 18 -7.35 -21.99 9.55
CA ALA A 18 -6.21 -21.10 9.43
C ALA A 18 -6.43 -20.09 8.30
N ASN A 19 -7.18 -19.02 8.58
CA ASN A 19 -7.32 -17.89 7.65
C ASN A 19 -6.09 -16.97 7.73
N ALA A 20 -4.97 -17.40 7.13
CA ALA A 20 -3.73 -16.62 7.10
C ALA A 20 -3.75 -15.49 6.05
N GLN A 21 -4.60 -15.60 5.02
CA GLN A 21 -4.68 -14.61 3.95
C GLN A 21 -5.65 -13.48 4.36
N LYS A 22 -5.08 -12.33 4.72
CA LYS A 22 -5.83 -11.09 4.88
C LYS A 22 -6.42 -10.69 3.52
N LYS A 23 -7.64 -10.14 3.51
CA LYS A 23 -8.36 -9.66 2.32
C LYS A 23 -7.43 -8.89 1.37
N SER A 24 -7.48 -9.21 0.07
CA SER A 24 -6.73 -8.49 -0.97
C SER A 24 -7.24 -7.05 -1.07
N SER A 25 -6.37 -6.09 -0.83
CA SER A 25 -6.64 -4.65 -0.96
C SER A 25 -5.42 -3.98 -1.55
N LEU A 26 -5.63 -3.04 -2.48
CA LEU A 26 -4.58 -2.16 -2.97
C LEU A 26 -4.30 -1.00 -2.01
N LEU A 27 -5.19 -0.73 -1.06
CA LEU A 27 -4.99 0.30 -0.04
C LEU A 27 -4.32 -0.29 1.21
N TRP A 28 -3.16 0.25 1.54
CA TRP A 28 -2.38 -0.06 2.73
C TRP A 28 -2.26 1.16 3.62
N GLU A 29 -2.56 0.99 4.91
CA GLU A 29 -2.33 2.03 5.93
C GLU A 29 -0.94 1.83 6.54
N ILE A 30 -0.15 2.90 6.58
CA ILE A 30 1.18 2.97 7.19
C ILE A 30 1.04 3.86 8.42
N SER A 31 1.22 3.26 9.61
CA SER A 31 1.16 3.96 10.88
C SER A 31 2.24 3.42 11.83
N GLY A 32 2.53 4.16 12.90
CA GLY A 32 3.63 3.84 13.79
C GLY A 32 3.75 4.85 14.92
N LYS A 33 4.58 4.52 15.91
CA LYS A 33 4.71 5.26 17.17
C LYS A 33 5.07 6.74 16.95
N ASP A 34 5.92 7.01 15.97
CA ASP A 34 6.47 8.35 15.72
C ASP A 34 5.67 9.13 14.66
N PHE A 35 4.62 8.54 14.10
CA PHE A 35 3.74 9.20 13.13
C PHE A 35 2.55 9.85 13.84
N LYS A 36 2.39 11.18 13.69
CA LYS A 36 1.23 11.93 14.23
C LYS A 36 -0.09 11.55 13.53
N GLN A 37 -0.01 11.05 12.30
CA GLN A 37 -1.14 10.63 11.49
C GLN A 37 -0.72 9.52 10.52
N PRO A 38 -1.63 8.60 10.15
CA PRO A 38 -1.30 7.54 9.21
C PRO A 38 -1.08 8.10 7.80
N SER A 39 -0.16 7.47 7.08
CA SER A 39 -0.02 7.61 5.63
C SER A 39 -0.67 6.42 4.94
N TYR A 40 -1.00 6.56 3.66
CA TYR A 40 -1.60 5.48 2.89
C TYR A 40 -0.80 5.25 1.62
N LEU A 41 -0.52 3.98 1.33
CA LEU A 41 0.02 3.54 0.04
C LEU A 41 -1.12 2.86 -0.72
N PHE A 42 -1.50 3.45 -1.84
CA PHE A 42 -2.44 2.84 -2.76
C PHE A 42 -1.66 2.24 -3.93
N GLY A 43 -1.84 0.93 -4.15
CA GLY A 43 -1.18 0.20 -5.23
C GLY A 43 -1.66 0.67 -6.61
N THR A 44 -0.83 0.39 -7.61
CA THR A 44 -1.09 0.76 -9.01
C THR A 44 -1.92 -0.27 -9.75
N PHE A 45 -2.57 0.16 -10.83
CA PHE A 45 -3.24 -0.68 -11.82
C PHE A 45 -2.81 -0.20 -13.21
N HIS A 46 -2.25 -1.10 -14.02
CA HIS A 46 -1.54 -0.70 -15.26
C HIS A 46 -2.46 -0.49 -16.47
N ALA A 47 -3.64 -1.12 -16.49
CA ALA A 47 -4.60 -1.00 -17.58
C ALA A 47 -6.01 -1.14 -17.01
N MET A 48 -6.72 -0.02 -16.89
CA MET A 48 -8.13 0.00 -16.52
C MET A 48 -8.85 1.04 -17.38
N CYS A 49 -9.99 0.69 -17.95
CA CYS A 49 -10.82 1.67 -18.62
C CYS A 49 -11.43 2.60 -17.57
N LYS A 50 -11.60 3.89 -17.89
CA LYS A 50 -12.17 4.89 -16.96
C LYS A 50 -13.53 4.46 -16.39
N THR A 51 -14.30 3.71 -17.15
CA THR A 51 -15.62 3.17 -16.77
C THR A 51 -15.56 2.07 -15.72
N ASP A 52 -14.44 1.37 -15.64
CA ASP A 52 -14.24 0.22 -14.75
C ASP A 52 -13.57 0.66 -13.44
N PHE A 53 -13.18 1.94 -13.37
CA PHE A 53 -12.55 2.53 -12.20
C PHE A 53 -13.61 3.07 -11.24
N ASP A 54 -13.91 2.28 -10.20
CA ASP A 54 -14.76 2.67 -9.09
C ASP A 54 -13.94 2.82 -7.79
N PHE A 55 -13.78 4.07 -7.33
CA PHE A 55 -13.23 4.34 -6.02
C PHE A 55 -14.26 4.00 -4.94
N HIS A 56 -14.05 2.89 -4.24
CA HIS A 56 -14.84 2.55 -3.06
C HIS A 56 -14.87 3.71 -2.05
N ASP A 57 -16.01 3.94 -1.40
CA ASP A 57 -16.22 5.10 -0.53
C ASP A 57 -15.21 5.18 0.63
N SER A 58 -14.71 4.03 1.07
CA SER A 58 -13.63 3.98 2.06
C SER A 58 -12.34 4.66 1.57
N ILE A 59 -12.00 4.51 0.28
CA ILE A 59 -10.83 5.16 -0.31
C ILE A 59 -11.09 6.66 -0.46
N LYS A 60 -12.27 7.06 -0.97
CA LYS A 60 -12.67 8.47 -1.08
C LYS A 60 -12.60 9.18 0.28
N ALA A 61 -13.10 8.55 1.34
CA ALA A 61 -13.07 9.10 2.68
C ALA A 61 -11.64 9.28 3.22
N LYS A 62 -10.73 8.35 2.95
CA LYS A 62 -9.32 8.48 3.34
C LYS A 62 -8.61 9.56 2.52
N LEU A 63 -8.81 9.57 1.20
CA LEU A 63 -8.26 10.56 0.28
C LEU A 63 -8.70 11.99 0.64
N SER A 64 -9.97 12.20 1.03
CA SER A 64 -10.48 13.51 1.44
C SER A 64 -9.81 14.09 2.70
N LYS A 65 -9.15 13.24 3.49
CA LYS A 65 -8.43 13.61 4.72
C LYS A 65 -6.92 13.69 4.50
N THR A 66 -6.43 13.36 3.30
CA THR A 66 -5.02 13.38 2.95
C THR A 66 -4.55 14.82 2.75
N ASN A 67 -3.50 15.23 3.46
CA ASN A 67 -2.93 16.58 3.32
C ASN A 67 -2.06 16.74 2.06
N LEU A 68 -1.42 15.67 1.59
CA LEU A 68 -0.53 15.65 0.43
C LEU A 68 -0.73 14.35 -0.34
N LEU A 69 -1.02 14.47 -1.63
CA LEU A 69 -1.11 13.34 -2.55
C LEU A 69 0.14 13.35 -3.44
N VAL A 70 0.81 12.19 -3.51
CA VAL A 70 1.92 11.95 -4.43
C VAL A 70 1.51 10.81 -5.35
N GLU A 71 1.55 11.06 -6.65
CA GLU A 71 1.14 10.13 -7.69
C GLU A 71 2.36 9.64 -8.50
N GLU A 72 2.14 8.69 -9.41
CA GLU A 72 3.15 8.26 -10.36
C GLU A 72 3.50 9.38 -11.37
N LEU A 73 4.58 9.17 -12.14
CA LEU A 73 4.93 10.09 -13.21
C LEU A 73 3.84 10.11 -14.28
N ASP A 74 3.37 11.30 -14.64
CA ASP A 74 2.46 11.47 -15.78
C ASP A 74 3.21 11.25 -17.10
N MET A 75 3.13 10.02 -17.62
CA MET A 75 3.74 9.65 -18.89
C MET A 75 3.09 10.34 -20.11
N THR A 76 1.96 11.02 -19.93
CA THR A 76 1.28 11.79 -20.98
C THR A 76 1.75 13.26 -21.04
N ASP A 77 2.50 13.72 -20.04
CA ASP A 77 3.10 15.05 -20.03
C ASP A 77 4.18 15.15 -21.11
N ALA A 78 3.92 15.95 -22.16
CA ALA A 78 4.87 16.20 -23.24
C ALA A 78 6.22 16.79 -22.77
N SER A 79 6.25 17.41 -21.59
CA SER A 79 7.46 17.95 -20.99
C SER A 79 8.24 16.94 -20.13
N LEU A 80 7.69 15.73 -19.89
CA LEU A 80 8.32 14.72 -19.04
C LEU A 80 9.75 14.38 -19.50
N GLN A 81 9.95 14.19 -20.81
CA GLN A 81 11.26 13.87 -21.35
C GLN A 81 12.30 14.96 -21.06
N VAL A 82 11.92 16.24 -21.17
CA VAL A 82 12.80 17.38 -20.87
C VAL A 82 13.11 17.45 -19.38
N LYS A 83 12.09 17.29 -18.52
CA LYS A 83 12.25 17.27 -17.06
C LYS A 83 13.15 16.12 -16.59
N MET A 84 13.03 14.94 -17.21
CA MET A 84 13.90 13.80 -16.94
C MET A 84 15.34 14.09 -17.36
N MET A 85 15.56 14.63 -18.56
CA MET A 85 16.90 15.01 -19.02
C MET A 85 17.58 16.05 -18.12
N GLN A 86 16.82 17.06 -17.66
CA GLN A 86 17.31 18.04 -16.67
C GLN A 86 17.63 17.41 -15.32
N SER A 87 16.84 16.43 -14.88
CA SER A 87 17.08 15.73 -13.62
C SER A 87 18.32 14.85 -13.67
N MET A 88 18.69 14.31 -14.85
CA MET A 88 19.90 13.50 -15.02
C MET A 88 21.21 14.29 -14.90
N THR A 89 21.19 15.60 -15.12
CA THR A 89 22.37 16.46 -14.93
C THR A 89 22.48 17.02 -13.51
N SER A 90 21.48 16.73 -12.66
CA SER A 90 21.50 17.13 -11.25
C SER A 90 22.57 16.37 -10.48
N THR A 91 23.29 17.07 -9.60
CA THR A 91 24.19 16.45 -8.61
C THR A 91 23.44 15.94 -7.37
N THR A 92 22.13 16.17 -7.32
CA THR A 92 21.24 15.80 -6.21
C THR A 92 20.93 14.31 -6.28
N THR A 93 21.29 13.54 -5.25
CA THR A 93 21.01 12.10 -5.18
C THR A 93 19.71 11.82 -4.44
N ILE A 94 19.12 10.63 -4.61
CA ILE A 94 17.93 10.23 -3.83
C ILE A 94 18.20 10.36 -2.32
N ALA A 95 19.39 9.98 -1.86
CA ALA A 95 19.79 10.11 -0.46
C ALA A 95 19.74 11.55 0.05
N SER A 96 20.04 12.54 -0.79
CA SER A 96 19.98 13.95 -0.38
C SER A 96 18.57 14.47 -0.07
N TYR A 97 17.52 13.76 -0.50
CA TYR A 97 16.13 14.05 -0.13
C TYR A 97 15.72 13.45 1.22
N PHE A 98 16.56 12.58 1.79
CA PHE A 98 16.35 11.94 3.09
C PHE A 98 17.55 12.22 4.02
N PRO A 99 17.79 13.49 4.39
CA PRO A 99 18.96 13.87 5.17
C PRO A 99 19.03 13.22 6.57
N ASP A 100 17.90 12.72 7.06
CA ASP A 100 17.75 12.14 8.40
C ASP A 100 17.60 10.60 8.39
N SER A 101 17.77 9.93 7.24
CA SER A 101 17.68 8.45 7.10
C SER A 101 19.01 7.74 7.33
#